data_AF-A0A1H7V5I2-F1
#
_entry.id   AF-A0A1H7V5I2-F1
#
_cell.length_a   1.000
_cell.length_b   1.000
_cell.length_c   1.000
_cell.angle_alpha   90.00
_cell.angle_beta   90.00
_cell.angle_gamma   90.00
#
_symmetry.space_group_name_H-M   'P 1'
#
loop_
_entity.id
_entity.type
_entity.pdbx_description
1 polymer ?
#
loop_
_entity_poly.entity_id
_entity_poly.type
_entity_poly.pdbx_seq_one_letter_code
_entity_poly.pdbx_strand_id
1 'polypeptide(L)'
;MSALQSDEHDVADQKATMMTWTTDLSGFERFPHRLWFNVADFGRVLWWSMFAVVPAALFGGVVLFDDALIEPYNLFCAVMILFLIQMSERYINTTIEFEQDDESIETTFHMGEPTLFRSDQEATVPLEDVESARFLSLAGQPMVRLYYKKTFSVKPSSFLVPPDKESEFREFLQRHNVSVHGESESNSTRWVWGRFVVTALFIGVVPLTAMFIWPIQYSWAVLLVLTVTSIFLVRQGF
;
A
#
# COMPACT_ATOMS: atom_id res chain seq x y z
N MET A 1 3.57 -34.48 58.07
CA MET A 1 2.31 -33.73 57.92
C MET A 1 2.67 -32.28 57.76
N SER A 2 2.30 -31.71 56.59
CA SER A 2 2.21 -30.29 56.24
C SER A 2 3.44 -29.38 56.42
N ALA A 3 3.75 -28.45 55.54
CA ALA A 3 3.26 -28.12 54.20
C ALA A 3 4.18 -27.00 53.70
N LEU A 4 4.57 -27.06 52.42
CA LEU A 4 4.70 -25.92 51.51
C LEU A 4 5.25 -24.63 52.10
N GLN A 5 6.57 -24.45 52.01
CA GLN A 5 7.21 -23.14 52.13
C GLN A 5 7.60 -22.67 50.73
N SER A 6 6.68 -21.88 50.15
CA SER A 6 6.86 -20.91 49.07
C SER A 6 7.84 -21.27 47.96
N ASP A 7 7.29 -21.89 46.92
CA ASP A 7 7.62 -21.59 45.52
C ASP A 7 7.27 -20.12 45.25
N GLU A 8 8.17 -19.21 45.61
CA GLU A 8 8.13 -17.81 45.18
C GLU A 8 9.52 -17.42 44.67
N HIS A 9 10.09 -18.30 43.84
CA HIS A 9 11.14 -17.96 42.91
C HIS A 9 10.50 -17.42 41.64
N ASP A 10 10.70 -16.13 41.40
CA ASP A 10 10.88 -15.56 40.07
C ASP A 10 9.90 -16.05 38.99
N VAL A 11 8.61 -15.79 39.17
CA VAL A 11 7.81 -15.35 38.02
C VAL A 11 8.20 -13.89 37.80
N ALA A 12 9.41 -13.70 37.28
CA ALA A 12 9.79 -12.48 36.65
C ALA A 12 8.71 -12.21 35.61
N ASP A 13 7.95 -11.17 35.89
CA ASP A 13 7.08 -10.46 34.98
C ASP A 13 7.93 -10.09 33.76
N GLN A 14 8.16 -11.05 32.85
CA GLN A 14 8.57 -10.79 31.48
C GLN A 14 7.41 -10.01 30.91
N LYS A 15 7.44 -8.69 31.11
CA LYS A 15 6.72 -7.75 30.28
C LYS A 15 7.24 -7.95 28.88
N ALA A 16 6.62 -8.89 28.17
CA ALA A 16 6.15 -8.72 26.81
C ALA A 16 6.34 -7.26 26.38
N THR A 17 7.44 -6.95 25.70
CA THR A 17 7.66 -5.59 25.21
C THR A 17 6.80 -5.47 23.97
N MET A 18 5.53 -5.13 24.19
CA MET A 18 4.57 -4.83 23.13
C MET A 18 5.02 -3.56 22.42
N MET A 19 5.28 -3.68 21.13
CA MET A 19 5.61 -2.56 20.26
C MET A 19 4.38 -2.20 19.43
N THR A 20 3.98 -0.95 19.53
CA THR A 20 2.87 -0.38 18.77
C THR A 20 3.32 0.91 18.11
N TRP A 21 2.95 1.11 16.85
CA TRP A 21 2.95 2.44 16.26
C TRP A 21 1.75 2.63 15.34
N THR A 22 1.40 3.90 15.16
CA THR A 22 0.36 4.33 14.24
C THR A 22 0.96 5.30 13.24
N THR A 23 0.78 5.02 11.95
CA THR A 23 1.09 5.97 10.89
C THR A 23 -0.18 6.60 10.37
N ASP A 24 -0.19 7.93 10.28
CA ASP A 24 -1.29 8.71 9.73
C ASP A 24 -0.83 9.39 8.43
N LEU A 25 -1.47 9.07 7.30
CA LEU A 25 -1.33 9.77 6.02
C LEU A 25 -2.69 10.30 5.52
N SER A 26 -3.57 10.69 6.45
CA SER A 26 -4.85 11.34 6.14
C SER A 26 -4.69 12.67 5.38
N GLY A 27 -5.79 13.09 4.76
CA GLY A 27 -5.86 14.34 4.03
C GLY A 27 -5.27 14.33 2.61
N PHE A 28 -5.50 15.46 1.92
CA PHE A 28 -5.14 15.65 0.51
C PHE A 28 -3.64 15.81 0.30
N GLU A 29 -2.94 16.50 1.20
CA GLU A 29 -1.48 16.75 1.08
C GLU A 29 -0.66 15.46 1.10
N ARG A 30 -1.13 14.46 1.85
CA ARG A 30 -0.47 13.15 1.97
C ARG A 30 -0.95 12.13 0.95
N PHE A 31 -1.96 12.45 0.13
CA PHE A 31 -2.47 11.56 -0.92
C PHE A 31 -1.41 11.13 -1.95
N PRO A 32 -0.54 12.02 -2.47
CA PRO A 32 0.53 11.59 -3.38
C PRO A 32 1.48 10.56 -2.75
N HIS A 33 1.75 10.68 -1.45
CA HIS A 33 2.57 9.70 -0.71
C HIS A 33 1.84 8.36 -0.63
N ARG A 34 0.55 8.36 -0.27
CA ARG A 34 -0.29 7.14 -0.27
C ARG A 34 -0.29 6.43 -1.63
N LEU A 35 -0.41 7.17 -2.73
CA LEU A 35 -0.32 6.60 -4.08
C LEU A 35 1.06 6.00 -4.36
N TRP A 36 2.14 6.64 -3.91
CA TRP A 36 3.50 6.14 -4.11
C TRP A 36 3.71 4.78 -3.42
N PHE A 37 3.29 4.67 -2.15
CA PHE A 37 3.32 3.41 -1.40
C PHE A 37 2.45 2.34 -2.04
N ASN A 38 1.24 2.70 -2.48
CA ASN A 38 0.34 1.77 -3.16
C ASN A 38 0.96 1.21 -4.45
N VAL A 39 1.56 2.07 -5.29
CA VAL A 39 2.25 1.64 -6.52
C VAL A 39 3.46 0.73 -6.23
N ALA A 40 4.17 0.99 -5.12
CA ALA A 40 5.31 0.18 -4.69
C ALA A 40 4.90 -1.24 -4.24
N ASP A 41 3.72 -1.38 -3.63
CA ASP A 41 3.23 -2.65 -3.11
C ASP A 41 2.81 -3.64 -4.20
N PHE A 42 2.33 -3.18 -5.36
CA PHE A 42 1.92 -4.11 -6.42
C PHE A 42 3.04 -5.09 -6.79
N GLY A 43 2.68 -6.37 -6.94
CA GLY A 43 3.56 -7.38 -7.52
C GLY A 43 4.04 -6.96 -8.90
N ARG A 44 5.25 -7.36 -9.31
CA ARG A 44 5.82 -6.94 -10.60
C ARG A 44 4.92 -7.29 -11.77
N VAL A 45 4.38 -8.52 -11.80
CA VAL A 45 3.52 -9.00 -12.88
C VAL A 45 2.21 -8.22 -12.92
N LEU A 46 1.53 -8.10 -11.77
CA LEU A 46 0.27 -7.37 -11.64
C LEU A 46 0.43 -5.89 -12.03
N TRP A 47 1.53 -5.27 -11.61
CA TRP A 47 1.79 -3.89 -11.98
C TRP A 47 2.02 -3.73 -13.48
N TRP A 48 2.86 -4.58 -14.07
CA TRP A 48 3.15 -4.53 -15.51
C TRP A 48 1.91 -4.76 -16.35
N SER A 49 1.06 -5.71 -15.99
CA SER A 49 -0.17 -5.99 -16.75
C SER A 49 -1.14 -4.82 -16.66
N MET A 50 -1.50 -4.38 -15.45
CA MET A 50 -2.58 -3.41 -15.24
C MET A 50 -2.19 -1.96 -15.53
N PHE A 51 -0.95 -1.56 -15.29
CA PHE A 51 -0.56 -0.14 -15.38
C PHE A 51 0.36 0.19 -16.55
N ALA A 52 0.90 -0.81 -17.24
CA ALA A 52 1.76 -0.60 -18.40
C ALA A 52 1.20 -1.25 -19.66
N VAL A 53 1.07 -2.58 -19.70
CA VAL A 53 0.74 -3.30 -20.94
C VAL A 53 -0.68 -3.01 -21.43
N VAL A 54 -1.69 -3.21 -20.57
CA VAL A 54 -3.10 -2.99 -20.95
C VAL A 54 -3.36 -1.54 -21.38
N PRO A 55 -3.00 -0.50 -20.59
CA PRO A 55 -3.25 0.87 -21.02
C PRO A 55 -2.41 1.27 -22.25
N ALA A 56 -1.18 0.78 -22.40
CA ALA A 56 -0.38 1.05 -23.60
C ALA A 56 -1.00 0.41 -24.85
N ALA A 57 -1.54 -0.80 -24.76
CA ALA A 57 -2.21 -1.47 -25.87
C ALA A 57 -3.50 -0.75 -26.26
N LEU A 58 -4.31 -0.34 -25.28
CA LEU A 58 -5.52 0.45 -25.50
C LEU A 58 -5.18 1.81 -26.13
N PHE A 59 -4.20 2.52 -25.58
CA PHE A 59 -3.74 3.81 -26.10
C PHE A 59 -3.16 3.69 -27.52
N GLY A 60 -2.31 2.69 -27.78
CA GLY A 60 -1.81 2.41 -29.12
C GLY A 60 -2.95 2.07 -30.09
N GLY A 61 -3.97 1.38 -29.61
CA GLY A 61 -5.20 1.13 -30.36
C GLY A 61 -5.95 2.40 -30.73
N VAL A 62 -6.10 3.36 -29.81
CA VAL A 62 -6.68 4.67 -30.13
C VAL A 62 -5.91 5.39 -31.22
N VAL A 63 -4.57 5.36 -31.14
CA VAL A 63 -3.71 6.02 -32.13
C VAL A 63 -3.82 5.37 -33.53
N LEU A 64 -4.07 4.05 -33.59
CA LEU A 64 -4.09 3.29 -34.85
C LEU A 64 -5.48 3.11 -35.47
N PHE A 65 -6.53 3.05 -34.65
CA PHE A 65 -7.90 2.70 -35.05
C PHE A 65 -8.92 3.81 -34.74
N ASP A 66 -8.44 5.00 -34.40
CA ASP A 66 -9.24 6.22 -34.20
C ASP A 66 -10.28 6.07 -33.06
N ASP A 67 -11.49 6.60 -33.25
CA ASP A 67 -12.51 6.76 -32.21
C ASP A 67 -12.93 5.48 -31.46
N ALA A 68 -12.84 4.29 -32.09
CA ALA A 68 -13.43 3.06 -31.57
C ALA A 68 -12.87 2.60 -30.21
N LEU A 69 -11.64 3.00 -29.87
CA LEU A 69 -10.97 2.60 -28.64
C LEU A 69 -10.85 3.72 -27.61
N ILE A 70 -11.32 4.93 -27.92
CA ILE A 70 -11.26 6.08 -27.01
C ILE A 70 -12.08 5.80 -25.75
N GLU A 71 -13.33 5.36 -25.92
CA GLU A 71 -14.22 5.05 -24.80
C GLU A 71 -13.70 3.89 -23.93
N PRO A 72 -13.32 2.71 -24.49
CA PRO A 72 -12.70 1.64 -23.72
C PRO A 72 -11.47 2.06 -22.93
N TYR A 73 -10.59 2.88 -23.52
CA TYR A 73 -9.40 3.39 -22.86
C TYR A 73 -9.75 4.31 -21.69
N ASN A 74 -10.67 5.27 -21.89
CA ASN A 74 -11.11 6.18 -20.82
C ASN A 74 -11.85 5.45 -19.70
N LEU A 75 -12.69 4.46 -20.02
CA LEU A 75 -13.36 3.64 -19.03
C LEU A 75 -12.36 2.83 -18.20
N PHE A 76 -11.37 2.23 -18.86
CA PHE A 76 -10.28 1.53 -18.18
C PHE A 76 -9.54 2.48 -17.24
N CYS A 77 -9.16 3.67 -17.70
CA CYS A 77 -8.48 4.66 -16.87
C CYS A 77 -9.34 5.10 -15.68
N ALA A 78 -10.64 5.36 -15.88
CA ALA A 78 -11.56 5.73 -14.82
C ALA A 78 -11.63 4.65 -13.72
N VAL A 79 -11.76 3.38 -14.12
CA VAL A 79 -11.76 2.25 -13.18
C VAL A 79 -10.42 2.15 -12.44
N MET A 80 -9.29 2.30 -13.14
CA MET A 80 -7.97 2.23 -12.52
C MET A 80 -7.68 3.40 -11.58
N ILE A 81 -8.15 4.62 -11.88
CA ILE A 81 -8.08 5.77 -10.97
C ILE A 81 -8.84 5.45 -9.68
N LEU A 82 -10.09 4.99 -9.80
CA LEU A 82 -10.92 4.65 -8.65
C LEU A 82 -10.22 3.56 -7.81
N PHE A 83 -9.75 2.50 -8.46
CA PHE A 83 -9.03 1.40 -7.82
C PHE A 83 -7.75 1.86 -7.09
N LEU A 84 -6.93 2.71 -7.71
CA LEU A 84 -5.71 3.23 -7.09
C LEU A 84 -5.99 4.09 -5.86
N ILE A 85 -7.02 4.93 -5.93
CA ILE A 85 -7.44 5.79 -4.82
C ILE A 85 -7.94 4.94 -3.67
N GLN A 86 -8.85 4.02 -3.96
CA GLN A 86 -9.39 3.04 -3.02
C GLN A 86 -8.33 2.22 -2.30
N MET A 87 -7.42 1.59 -3.05
CA MET A 87 -6.34 0.78 -2.48
C MET A 87 -5.34 1.63 -1.66
N SER A 88 -5.26 2.94 -1.91
CA SER A 88 -4.42 3.84 -1.13
C SER A 88 -5.01 4.18 0.24
N GLU A 89 -6.31 3.97 0.45
CA GLU A 89 -7.00 4.27 1.72
C GLU A 89 -6.47 3.46 2.90
N ARG A 90 -5.94 2.25 2.65
CA ARG A 90 -5.30 1.44 3.69
C ARG A 90 -4.12 2.13 4.38
N TYR A 91 -3.51 3.12 3.75
CA TYR A 91 -2.40 3.89 4.32
C TYR A 91 -2.85 5.16 5.03
N ILE A 92 -4.16 5.45 5.11
CA ILE A 92 -4.68 6.65 5.79
C ILE A 92 -4.31 6.61 7.25
N ASN A 93 -4.70 5.55 7.95
CA ASN A 93 -4.33 5.36 9.33
C ASN A 93 -4.11 3.86 9.54
N THR A 94 -2.86 3.50 9.83
CA THR A 94 -2.44 2.10 10.00
C THR A 94 -1.78 1.98 11.37
N THR A 95 -2.34 1.14 12.22
CA THR A 95 -1.73 0.75 13.49
C THR A 95 -1.14 -0.64 13.34
N ILE A 96 0.11 -0.80 13.78
CA ILE A 96 0.83 -2.07 13.76
C ILE A 96 1.23 -2.39 15.18
N GLU A 97 0.90 -3.60 15.60
CA GLU A 97 1.18 -4.12 16.92
C GLU A 97 1.88 -5.47 16.77
N PHE A 98 2.97 -5.65 17.50
CA PHE A 98 3.57 -6.95 17.69
C PHE A 98 4.31 -7.00 19.02
N GLU A 99 4.42 -8.21 19.53
CA GLU A 99 5.24 -8.49 20.69
C GLU A 99 6.54 -9.14 20.23
N GLN A 100 7.65 -8.82 20.88
CA GLN A 100 8.98 -9.31 20.47
C GLN A 100 9.10 -10.84 20.37
N ASP A 101 8.32 -11.56 21.18
CA ASP A 101 8.33 -13.03 21.25
C ASP A 101 7.11 -13.66 20.57
N ASP A 102 6.15 -12.86 20.11
CA ASP A 102 5.01 -13.37 19.34
C ASP A 102 5.39 -13.64 17.89
N GLU A 103 4.78 -14.66 17.31
CA GLU A 103 5.02 -15.11 15.93
C GLU A 103 4.08 -14.42 14.94
N SER A 104 3.44 -13.32 15.33
CA SER A 104 2.46 -12.62 14.53
C SER A 104 2.62 -11.10 14.57
N ILE A 105 2.11 -10.46 13.52
CA ILE A 105 1.96 -9.01 13.45
C ILE A 105 0.46 -8.75 13.36
N GLU A 106 -0.07 -8.00 14.30
CA GLU A 106 -1.44 -7.48 14.24
C GLU A 106 -1.42 -6.13 13.53
N THR A 107 -2.37 -5.94 12.62
CA THR A 107 -2.49 -4.69 11.88
C THR A 107 -3.94 -4.27 11.81
N THR A 108 -4.17 -3.01 12.18
CA THR A 108 -5.47 -2.37 12.10
C THR A 108 -5.41 -1.26 11.06
N PHE A 109 -6.23 -1.37 10.03
CA PHE A 109 -6.39 -0.37 8.99
C PHE A 109 -7.65 0.43 9.25
N HIS A 110 -7.47 1.70 9.60
CA HIS A 110 -8.53 2.70 9.68
C HIS A 110 -8.60 3.44 8.35
N MET A 111 -9.52 3.01 7.49
CA MET A 111 -9.82 3.66 6.22
C MET A 111 -10.62 4.94 6.47
N GLY A 112 -10.39 5.98 5.67
CA GLY A 112 -10.96 7.31 5.92
C GLY A 112 -12.49 7.34 5.86
N GLU A 113 -13.11 8.33 6.51
CA GLU A 113 -14.56 8.53 6.45
C GLU A 113 -14.92 9.71 5.52
N PRO A 114 -15.71 9.51 4.44
CA PRO A 114 -16.26 8.24 3.97
C PRO A 114 -15.24 7.38 3.21
N THR A 115 -15.40 6.06 3.27
CA THR A 115 -14.68 5.06 2.45
C THR A 115 -15.70 4.21 1.67
N LEU A 116 -15.27 3.63 0.56
CA LEU A 116 -16.04 2.63 -0.18
C LEU A 116 -15.86 1.21 0.38
N PHE A 117 -14.98 1.03 1.38
CA PHE A 117 -14.79 -0.22 2.13
C PHE A 117 -15.32 -0.09 3.57
N ARG A 118 -15.11 -1.12 4.39
CA ARG A 118 -15.38 -1.03 5.84
C ARG A 118 -14.27 -0.20 6.49
N SER A 119 -14.66 0.71 7.40
CA SER A 119 -13.77 1.66 8.09
C SER A 119 -12.62 0.97 8.80
N ASP A 120 -12.89 -0.17 9.42
CA ASP A 120 -11.92 -0.89 10.25
C ASP A 120 -11.71 -2.30 9.70
N GLN A 121 -10.47 -2.56 9.29
CA GLN A 121 -10.03 -3.91 8.93
C GLN A 121 -8.87 -4.31 9.82
N GLU A 122 -9.09 -5.37 10.59
CA GLU A 122 -8.05 -6.06 11.34
C GLU A 122 -7.49 -7.20 10.50
N ALA A 123 -6.17 -7.34 10.49
CA ALA A 123 -5.46 -8.41 9.83
C ALA A 123 -4.31 -8.91 10.70
N THR A 124 -4.25 -10.23 10.87
CA THR A 124 -3.14 -10.89 11.55
C THR A 124 -2.21 -11.52 10.52
N VAL A 125 -0.93 -11.20 10.60
CA VAL A 125 0.13 -11.74 9.74
C VAL A 125 1.02 -12.67 10.56
N PRO A 126 0.84 -13.99 10.46
CA PRO A 126 1.77 -14.94 11.07
C PRO A 126 3.08 -14.94 10.29
N LEU A 127 4.19 -14.86 11.03
CA LEU A 127 5.55 -14.78 10.49
C LEU A 127 5.98 -16.09 9.82
N GLU A 128 5.40 -17.23 10.22
CA GLU A 128 5.63 -18.52 9.56
C GLU A 128 5.26 -18.52 8.07
N ASP A 129 4.32 -17.67 7.64
CA ASP A 129 3.92 -17.54 6.24
C ASP A 129 4.85 -16.59 5.45
N VAL A 130 5.70 -15.81 6.13
CA VAL A 130 6.59 -14.81 5.55
C VAL A 130 7.94 -15.46 5.21
N GLU A 131 8.38 -15.29 3.97
CA GLU A 131 9.67 -15.81 3.48
C GLU A 131 10.77 -14.76 3.58
N SER A 132 10.45 -13.54 3.15
CA SER A 132 11.40 -12.43 3.14
C SER A 132 10.69 -11.10 3.37
N ALA A 133 11.44 -10.14 3.87
CA ALA A 133 11.00 -8.75 3.98
C ALA A 133 11.98 -7.85 3.23
N ARG A 134 11.46 -6.84 2.55
CA ARG A 134 12.27 -5.80 1.90
C ARG A 134 11.89 -4.45 2.42
N PHE A 135 12.87 -3.73 2.95
CA PHE A 135 12.72 -2.34 3.35
C PHE A 135 13.06 -1.41 2.18
N LEU A 136 12.25 -0.37 2.03
CA LEU A 136 12.33 0.64 1.00
C LEU A 136 12.20 2.01 1.67
N SER A 137 13.05 2.96 1.30
CA SER A 137 12.84 4.37 1.69
C SER A 137 12.14 5.10 0.55
N LEU A 138 10.95 5.63 0.84
CA LEU A 138 10.10 6.37 -0.11
C LEU A 138 9.78 7.72 0.50
N ALA A 139 10.23 8.80 -0.15
CA ALA A 139 10.03 10.18 0.32
C ALA A 139 10.46 10.41 1.78
N GLY A 140 11.54 9.76 2.23
CA GLY A 140 12.05 9.88 3.60
C GLY A 140 11.29 9.07 4.64
N GLN A 141 10.32 8.24 4.22
CA GLN A 141 9.56 7.36 5.10
C GLN A 141 9.83 5.89 4.75
N PRO A 142 10.27 5.07 5.71
CA PRO A 142 10.46 3.65 5.51
C PRO A 142 9.14 2.92 5.26
N MET A 143 9.19 2.02 4.29
CA MET A 143 8.14 1.05 3.99
C MET A 143 8.79 -0.33 3.99
N VAL A 144 8.13 -1.28 4.65
CA VAL A 144 8.50 -2.69 4.58
C VAL A 144 7.50 -3.42 3.68
N ARG A 145 8.03 -4.29 2.83
CA ARG A 145 7.25 -5.18 1.97
C ARG A 145 7.55 -6.62 2.33
N LEU A 146 6.54 -7.34 2.77
CA LEU A 146 6.61 -8.78 3.07
C LEU A 146 6.34 -9.60 1.80
N TYR A 147 7.12 -10.65 1.64
CA TYR A 147 6.94 -11.66 0.61
C TYR A 147 6.56 -12.96 1.28
N TYR A 148 5.38 -13.47 0.93
CA TYR A 148 4.83 -14.69 1.49
C TYR A 148 5.32 -15.92 0.72
N LYS A 149 5.46 -17.03 1.45
CA LYS A 149 5.77 -18.35 0.86
C LYS A 149 4.72 -18.78 -0.18
N LYS A 150 3.46 -18.38 0.02
CA LYS A 150 2.36 -18.62 -0.93
C LYS A 150 2.26 -17.45 -1.91
N THR A 151 2.25 -17.78 -3.21
CA THR A 151 2.14 -16.81 -4.32
C THR A 151 0.88 -15.95 -4.26
N PHE A 152 -0.21 -16.48 -3.71
CA PHE A 152 -1.48 -15.77 -3.55
C PHE A 152 -1.84 -15.72 -2.07
N SER A 153 -1.34 -14.69 -1.39
CA SER A 153 -1.77 -14.34 -0.04
C SER A 153 -2.72 -13.16 -0.12
N VAL A 154 -3.83 -13.25 0.61
CA VAL A 154 -4.75 -12.12 0.84
C VAL A 154 -4.30 -11.24 2.01
N LYS A 155 -3.21 -11.62 2.68
CA LYS A 155 -2.67 -10.91 3.83
C LYS A 155 -1.93 -9.63 3.39
N PRO A 156 -1.92 -8.58 4.23
CA PRO A 156 -1.26 -7.32 3.87
C PRO A 156 0.23 -7.51 3.61
N SER A 157 0.68 -7.21 2.38
CA SER A 157 2.08 -7.37 1.99
C SER A 157 2.96 -6.16 2.25
N SER A 158 2.42 -5.05 2.74
CA SER A 158 3.22 -3.86 3.00
C SER A 158 2.72 -2.99 4.12
N PHE A 159 3.70 -2.37 4.78
CA PHE A 159 3.48 -1.56 5.97
C PHE A 159 4.39 -0.34 5.96
N LEU A 160 3.91 0.75 6.56
CA LEU A 160 4.71 1.93 6.83
C LEU A 160 5.38 1.77 8.19
N VAL A 161 6.66 2.10 8.25
CA VAL A 161 7.45 1.99 9.48
C VAL A 161 8.03 3.36 9.81
N PRO A 162 7.77 3.91 11.02
CA PRO A 162 8.42 5.12 11.47
C PRO A 162 9.95 4.98 11.42
N PRO A 163 10.69 6.04 11.03
CA PRO A 163 12.16 5.97 10.91
C PRO A 163 12.87 5.53 12.20
N ASP A 164 12.34 5.91 13.36
CA ASP A 164 12.86 5.52 14.68
C ASP A 164 12.59 4.04 15.01
N LYS A 165 11.61 3.41 14.35
CA LYS A 165 11.19 2.01 14.58
C LYS A 165 11.71 1.03 13.53
N GLU A 166 12.36 1.51 12.48
CA GLU A 166 12.87 0.65 11.40
C GLU A 166 13.84 -0.41 11.92
N SER A 167 14.80 -0.03 12.77
CA SER A 167 15.81 -0.95 13.30
C SER A 167 15.18 -2.03 14.18
N GLU A 168 14.29 -1.63 15.09
CA GLU A 168 13.58 -2.56 15.99
C GLU A 168 12.73 -3.56 15.19
N PHE A 169 12.05 -3.10 14.14
CA PHE A 169 11.23 -3.98 13.29
C PHE A 169 12.08 -4.94 12.44
N ARG A 170 13.25 -4.51 11.95
CA ARG A 170 14.19 -5.39 11.25
C ARG A 170 14.69 -6.51 12.16
N GLU A 171 15.07 -6.17 13.39
CA GLU A 171 15.54 -7.16 14.38
C GLU A 171 14.46 -8.16 14.73
N PHE A 172 13.22 -7.71 14.93
CA PHE A 172 12.06 -8.56 15.14
C PHE A 172 11.87 -9.59 14.01
N LEU A 173 11.87 -9.13 12.75
CA LEU A 173 11.72 -10.04 11.59
C LEU A 173 12.88 -11.04 11.50
N GLN A 174 14.12 -10.61 11.74
CA GLN A 174 15.29 -11.49 11.68
C GLN A 174 15.27 -12.57 12.77
N ARG A 175 14.80 -12.23 13.98
CA ARG A 175 14.65 -13.18 15.10
C ARG A 175 13.73 -14.34 14.75
N HIS A 176 12.69 -14.05 13.96
CA HIS A 176 11.70 -15.01 13.50
C HIS A 176 12.04 -15.67 12.15
N ASN A 177 13.34 -15.74 11.81
CA ASN A 177 13.86 -16.36 10.59
C ASN A 177 13.34 -15.75 9.26
N VAL A 178 12.83 -14.52 9.28
CA VAL A 178 12.46 -13.81 8.04
C VAL A 178 13.70 -13.20 7.42
N SER A 179 13.93 -13.50 6.13
CA SER A 179 15.09 -12.96 5.42
C SER A 179 14.90 -11.47 5.08
N VAL A 180 15.62 -10.59 5.77
CA VAL A 180 15.50 -9.13 5.59
C VAL A 180 16.48 -8.62 4.55
N HIS A 181 15.96 -7.91 3.55
CA HIS A 181 16.71 -7.34 2.42
C HIS A 181 16.51 -5.82 2.33
N GLY A 182 17.51 -5.12 1.79
CA GLY A 182 17.46 -3.68 1.47
C GLY A 182 18.41 -2.85 2.33
N GLU A 183 19.38 -2.22 1.66
CA GLU A 183 20.29 -1.22 2.26
C GLU A 183 19.62 0.16 2.34
N SER A 184 19.99 0.91 3.37
CA SER A 184 19.65 2.32 3.57
C SER A 184 20.23 3.19 2.44
N GLU A 185 19.33 3.96 1.81
CA GLU A 185 19.56 5.14 0.95
C GLU A 185 20.53 5.04 -0.25
N SER A 186 19.94 4.91 -1.44
CA SER A 186 20.10 5.84 -2.60
C SER A 186 19.82 5.17 -3.95
N ASN A 187 20.01 3.86 -4.08
CA ASN A 187 19.88 3.15 -5.36
C ASN A 187 18.60 2.28 -5.47
N SER A 188 17.90 2.01 -4.36
CA SER A 188 16.82 1.01 -4.32
C SER A 188 15.43 1.52 -4.72
N THR A 189 15.24 2.84 -4.91
CA THR A 189 13.91 3.44 -5.12
C THR A 189 13.63 3.85 -6.58
N ARG A 190 14.63 3.83 -7.47
CA ARG A 190 14.48 4.27 -8.87
C ARG A 190 13.43 3.49 -9.64
N TRP A 191 13.31 2.19 -9.38
CA TRP A 191 12.28 1.36 -10.01
C TRP A 191 10.87 1.75 -9.56
N VAL A 192 10.69 2.17 -8.30
CA VAL A 192 9.40 2.64 -7.78
C VAL A 192 9.02 3.94 -8.45
N TRP A 193 9.97 4.86 -8.59
CA TRP A 193 9.75 6.10 -9.32
C TRP A 193 9.38 5.85 -10.79
N GLY A 194 10.07 4.93 -11.46
CA GLY A 194 9.71 4.51 -12.82
C GLY A 194 8.29 3.97 -12.91
N ARG A 195 7.85 3.17 -11.92
CA ARG A 195 6.46 2.72 -11.85
C ARG A 195 5.47 3.86 -11.67
N PHE A 196 5.75 4.77 -10.74
CA PHE A 196 4.91 5.92 -10.49
C PHE A 196 4.73 6.77 -11.75
N VAL A 197 5.82 7.06 -12.46
CA VAL A 197 5.78 7.84 -13.72
C VAL A 197 4.94 7.14 -14.79
N VAL A 198 5.14 5.84 -15.00
CA VAL A 198 4.36 5.08 -16.00
C VAL A 198 2.88 5.05 -15.63
N THR A 199 2.55 4.78 -14.37
CA THR A 199 1.16 4.78 -13.88
C THR A 199 0.52 6.17 -14.03
N ALA A 200 1.21 7.23 -13.60
CA ALA A 200 0.71 8.61 -13.70
C ALA A 200 0.50 9.03 -15.16
N LEU A 201 1.41 8.64 -16.06
CA LEU A 201 1.29 8.95 -17.48
C LEU A 201 0.06 8.29 -18.10
N PHE A 202 -0.05 6.96 -18.00
CA PHE A 202 -1.09 6.20 -18.71
C PHE A 202 -2.48 6.31 -18.10
N ILE A 203 -2.58 6.51 -16.78
CA ILE A 203 -3.86 6.49 -16.05
C ILE A 203 -4.28 7.90 -15.61
N GLY A 204 -3.34 8.84 -15.52
CA GLY A 204 -3.61 10.23 -15.13
C GLY A 204 -3.49 11.20 -16.30
N VAL A 205 -2.26 11.46 -16.76
CA VAL A 205 -1.95 12.55 -17.69
C VAL A 205 -2.62 12.35 -19.04
N VAL A 206 -2.46 11.19 -19.67
CA VAL A 206 -3.04 10.93 -21.00
C VAL A 206 -4.57 11.06 -20.99
N PRO A 207 -5.35 10.38 -20.13
CA PRO A 207 -6.81 10.53 -20.13
C PRO A 207 -7.28 11.94 -19.72
N LEU A 208 -6.51 12.66 -18.91
CA LEU A 208 -6.80 14.08 -18.62
C LEU A 208 -6.58 14.98 -19.84
N THR A 209 -5.44 14.84 -20.52
CA THR A 209 -5.14 15.64 -21.72
C THR A 209 -6.07 15.31 -22.88
N ALA A 210 -6.50 14.04 -22.96
CA ALA A 210 -7.45 13.55 -23.95
C ALA A 210 -8.79 14.31 -23.89
N MET A 211 -9.21 14.82 -22.74
CA MET A 211 -10.45 15.62 -22.61
C MET A 211 -10.44 16.88 -23.47
N PHE A 212 -9.26 17.40 -23.82
CA PHE A 212 -9.08 18.61 -24.62
C PHE A 212 -8.82 18.30 -26.10
N ILE A 213 -8.53 17.04 -26.43
CA ILE A 213 -8.13 16.61 -27.79
C ILE A 213 -9.25 15.80 -28.43
N TRP A 214 -9.86 14.89 -27.68
CA TRP A 214 -10.94 14.00 -28.12
C TRP A 214 -12.31 14.54 -27.74
N PRO A 215 -13.39 14.12 -28.42
CA PRO A 215 -14.74 14.53 -28.07
C PRO A 215 -15.06 14.26 -26.60
N ILE A 216 -15.54 15.29 -25.90
CA ILE A 216 -15.78 15.26 -24.45
C ILE A 216 -16.75 14.15 -24.02
N GLN A 217 -17.64 13.74 -24.94
CA GLN A 217 -18.59 12.64 -24.76
C GLN A 217 -17.92 11.30 -24.43
N TYR A 218 -16.62 11.13 -24.71
CA TYR A 218 -15.89 9.90 -24.35
C TYR A 218 -15.12 10.00 -23.02
N SER A 219 -15.06 11.20 -22.41
CA SER A 219 -14.27 11.45 -21.20
C SER A 219 -15.12 11.56 -19.93
N TRP A 220 -16.44 11.45 -20.05
CA TRP A 220 -17.39 11.62 -18.94
C TRP A 220 -17.09 10.69 -17.75
N ALA A 221 -16.66 9.44 -18.02
CA ALA A 221 -16.35 8.47 -16.98
C ALA A 221 -15.16 8.92 -16.11
N VAL A 222 -14.10 9.42 -16.76
CA VAL A 222 -12.92 9.95 -16.07
C VAL A 222 -13.29 11.20 -15.28
N LEU A 223 -14.06 12.12 -15.88
CA LEU A 223 -14.54 13.34 -15.21
C LEU A 223 -15.37 13.01 -13.96
N LEU A 224 -16.29 12.04 -14.07
CA LEU A 224 -17.13 11.61 -12.97
C LEU A 224 -16.29 11.00 -11.84
N VAL A 225 -15.36 10.10 -12.17
CA VAL A 225 -14.48 9.50 -11.15
C VAL A 225 -13.62 10.56 -10.48
N LEU A 226 -13.00 11.48 -11.23
CA LEU A 226 -12.20 12.55 -10.65
C LEU A 226 -13.02 13.48 -9.75
N THR A 227 -14.26 13.79 -10.15
CA THR A 227 -15.16 14.64 -9.34
C THR A 227 -15.53 13.94 -8.03
N VAL A 228 -15.99 12.69 -8.11
CA VAL A 228 -16.37 11.90 -6.93
C VAL A 228 -15.16 11.75 -6.01
N THR A 229 -14.02 11.32 -6.54
CA THR A 229 -12.82 11.09 -5.73
C THR A 229 -12.27 12.36 -5.10
N SER A 230 -12.34 13.51 -5.79
CA SER A 230 -11.97 14.80 -5.20
C SER A 230 -12.85 15.17 -4.00
N ILE A 231 -14.17 14.92 -4.09
CA ILE A 231 -15.08 15.14 -2.95
C ILE A 231 -14.72 14.24 -1.77
N PHE A 232 -14.45 12.96 -2.02
CA PHE A 232 -14.03 12.02 -0.97
C PHE A 232 -12.71 12.44 -0.33
N LEU A 233 -11.69 12.76 -1.13
CA LEU A 233 -10.36 13.16 -0.65
C LEU A 233 -10.40 14.45 0.19
N VAL A 234 -11.24 15.42 -0.18
CA VAL A 234 -11.44 16.64 0.61
C VAL A 234 -12.10 16.31 1.94
N ARG A 235 -13.12 15.45 1.97
CA ARG A 235 -13.82 15.08 3.21
C ARG A 235 -12.97 14.23 4.15
N GLN A 236 -12.07 13.39 3.62
CA GLN A 236 -11.13 12.58 4.41
C GLN A 236 -10.02 13.39 5.10
N GLY A 237 -9.93 14.71 4.86
CA GLY A 237 -8.93 15.60 5.47
C GLY A 237 -9.49 16.56 6.52
N PHE A 238 -10.75 16.41 6.92
CA PHE A 238 -11.42 17.23 7.95
C PHE A 238 -11.87 16.37 9.12
#